data_AF-A0AA37T9P8-F1
#
_entry.id   AF-A0AA37T9P8-F1
#
_cell.length_a   1.000
_cell.length_b   1.000
_cell.length_c   1.000
_cell.angle_alpha   90.00
_cell.angle_beta   90.00
_cell.angle_gamma   90.00
#
_symmetry.space_group_name_H-M   'P 1'
#
loop_
_entity.id
_entity.type
_entity.pdbx_description
1 polymer ?
#
loop_
_entity_poly.entity_id
_entity_poly.type
_entity_poly.pdbx_seq_one_letter_code
_entity_poly.pdbx_strand_id
1 'polypeptide(L)'
;MQAIVSGDVAHIIGWCIILFPVMMGAWRGWRKGIWLSIFDLLGLVLAYAMVWFYTDEMRAWVDSQTMLSGLKLHWLSVTLLFVGTLVITAVFSRLIIHFSPLRYKSIASRVSGLGVGTLYGSMVMLITVWFILLLIEMQPMDTQLAYSNIHNETQLHNEINANYEIPPQNETTELVNTHQRMFPKDVVLLAKKLVNPVLTGWLSQSEDVQAPLVAVMVEQPQATLGAFRGLYKEPMFSVFMNDPYSQELMANSNLDGLMNEAIYRNLSASEGADQLKTFFEEQALGDDGNAVLAQTMITFYHKIGYLQADPKFQQLQQDPELQSLLKEGDLWALLNNDSFNELAGMLIDAKNH
;
A
#
# COMPACT_ATOMS: atom_id res chain seq x y z
N MET A 1 27.59 27.91 -0.50
CA MET A 1 27.76 28.00 -1.98
C MET A 1 27.48 26.68 -2.71
N GLN A 2 27.74 25.49 -2.13
CA GLN A 2 27.38 24.22 -2.81
C GLN A 2 25.87 23.95 -2.92
N ALA A 3 25.04 24.46 -1.99
CA ALA A 3 23.59 24.27 -2.02
C ALA A 3 22.82 25.12 -3.06
N ILE A 4 23.43 26.19 -3.59
CA ILE A 4 22.80 27.03 -4.63
C ILE A 4 23.06 26.46 -6.03
N VAL A 5 24.17 25.73 -6.20
CA VAL A 5 24.51 25.10 -7.49
C VAL A 5 23.69 23.82 -7.73
N SER A 6 23.20 23.15 -6.69
CA SER A 6 22.46 21.88 -6.83
C SER A 6 21.02 22.07 -7.35
N GLY A 7 20.36 23.18 -7.00
CA GLY A 7 18.98 23.45 -7.45
C GLY A 7 18.89 23.69 -8.96
N ASP A 8 19.75 24.56 -9.49
CA ASP A 8 19.71 24.94 -10.91
C ASP A 8 20.02 23.76 -11.84
N VAL A 9 20.94 22.87 -11.44
CA VAL A 9 21.31 21.69 -12.25
C VAL A 9 20.16 20.69 -12.32
N ALA A 10 19.45 20.43 -11.22
CA ALA A 10 18.31 19.52 -11.21
C ALA A 10 17.17 20.01 -12.12
N HIS A 11 16.89 21.32 -12.10
CA HIS A 11 15.90 21.91 -12.99
C HIS A 11 16.29 21.80 -14.46
N ILE A 12 17.55 22.06 -14.81
CA ILE A 12 18.05 21.92 -16.18
C ILE A 12 17.93 20.47 -16.66
N ILE A 13 18.27 19.49 -15.81
CA ILE A 13 18.14 18.06 -16.14
C ILE A 13 16.67 17.70 -16.39
N GLY A 14 15.76 18.16 -15.53
CA GLY A 14 14.32 17.94 -15.71
C GLY A 14 13.80 18.49 -17.05
N TRP A 15 14.17 19.72 -17.41
CA TRP A 15 13.81 20.31 -18.70
C TRP A 15 14.39 19.54 -19.89
N CYS A 16 15.63 19.06 -19.79
CA CYS A 16 16.24 18.24 -20.83
C CYS A 16 15.48 16.92 -21.05
N ILE A 17 15.05 16.25 -19.98
CA ILE A 17 14.26 15.00 -20.05
C ILE A 17 12.92 15.25 -20.74
N ILE A 18 12.28 16.40 -20.49
CA ILE A 18 10.97 16.76 -21.06
C ILE A 18 11.07 17.22 -22.52
N LEU A 19 12.02 18.11 -22.83
CA LEU A 19 12.10 18.72 -24.17
C LEU A 19 12.72 17.80 -25.21
N PHE A 20 13.64 16.93 -24.81
CA PHE A 20 14.39 16.09 -25.74
C PHE A 20 13.50 15.13 -26.56
N PRO A 21 12.55 14.37 -25.97
CA PRO A 21 11.66 13.49 -26.75
C PRO A 21 10.76 14.25 -27.71
N VAL A 22 10.28 15.44 -27.32
CA VAL A 22 9.41 16.29 -28.14
C VAL A 22 10.18 16.81 -29.36
N MET A 23 11.38 17.35 -29.15
CA MET A 23 12.25 17.83 -30.22
C MET A 23 12.67 16.70 -31.15
N MET A 24 13.03 15.53 -30.60
CA MET A 24 13.37 14.36 -31.41
C MET A 24 12.16 13.87 -32.22
N GLY A 25 10.97 13.87 -31.63
CA GLY A 25 9.71 13.53 -32.31
C GLY A 25 9.42 14.47 -33.49
N ALA A 26 9.51 15.79 -33.27
CA ALA A 26 9.33 16.80 -34.31
C ALA A 26 10.34 16.62 -35.46
N TRP A 27 11.62 16.43 -35.14
CA TRP A 27 12.69 16.23 -36.13
C TRP A 27 12.51 14.94 -36.94
N ARG A 28 12.16 13.84 -36.27
CA ARG A 28 11.88 12.56 -36.94
C ARG A 28 10.64 12.65 -37.82
N GLY A 29 9.59 13.31 -37.35
CA GLY A 29 8.36 13.55 -38.11
C GLY A 29 8.60 14.34 -39.39
N TRP A 30 9.40 15.42 -39.30
CA TRP A 30 9.83 16.19 -40.47
C TRP A 30 10.57 15.35 -41.52
N ARG A 31 11.48 14.46 -41.07
CA ARG A 31 12.27 13.60 -41.97
C ARG A 31 11.46 12.46 -42.60
N LYS A 32 10.57 11.85 -41.82
CA LYS A 32 9.76 10.70 -42.23
C LYS A 32 8.55 11.10 -43.10
N GLY A 33 7.99 12.28 -42.87
CA GLY A 33 6.75 12.74 -43.50
C GLY A 33 5.50 12.18 -42.81
N ILE A 34 4.33 12.68 -43.20
CA ILE A 34 3.07 12.45 -42.48
C ILE A 34 2.68 10.97 -42.34
N TRP A 35 2.79 10.17 -43.41
CA TRP A 35 2.28 8.81 -43.43
C TRP A 35 3.00 7.89 -42.44
N LEU A 36 4.33 7.94 -42.42
CA LEU A 36 5.13 7.20 -41.43
C LEU A 36 4.80 7.63 -40.01
N SER A 37 4.62 8.94 -39.78
CA SER A 37 4.28 9.45 -38.45
C SER A 37 2.90 8.99 -37.97
N ILE A 38 1.92 8.87 -38.87
CA ILE A 38 0.59 8.32 -38.54
C ILE A 38 0.70 6.84 -38.16
N PHE A 39 1.49 6.05 -38.90
CA PHE A 39 1.69 4.64 -38.55
C PHE A 39 2.45 4.47 -37.22
N ASP A 40 3.43 5.32 -36.92
CA ASP A 40 4.11 5.31 -35.62
C ASP A 40 3.10 5.60 -34.49
N LEU A 41 2.20 6.57 -34.67
CA LEU A 41 1.14 6.88 -33.71
C LEU A 41 0.16 5.71 -33.53
N LEU A 42 -0.28 5.11 -34.64
CA LEU A 42 -1.16 3.94 -34.61
C LEU A 42 -0.49 2.76 -33.91
N GLY A 43 0.81 2.55 -34.13
CA GLY A 43 1.59 1.52 -33.44
C GLY A 43 1.63 1.72 -31.93
N LEU A 44 1.67 2.97 -31.46
CA LEU A 44 1.61 3.28 -30.03
C LEU A 44 0.24 2.93 -29.43
N VAL A 45 -0.85 3.27 -30.11
CA VAL A 45 -2.22 2.90 -29.69
C VAL A 45 -2.39 1.38 -29.68
N LEU A 46 -1.90 0.70 -30.72
CA LEU A 46 -1.95 -0.77 -30.81
C LEU A 46 -1.10 -1.43 -29.72
N ALA A 47 0.08 -0.92 -29.42
CA ALA A 47 0.91 -1.44 -28.34
C ALA A 47 0.22 -1.34 -26.99
N TYR A 48 -0.45 -0.22 -26.72
CA TYR A 48 -1.24 -0.05 -25.49
C TYR A 48 -2.41 -1.04 -25.42
N ALA A 49 -3.17 -1.18 -26.52
CA ALA A 49 -4.26 -2.14 -26.60
C ALA A 49 -3.77 -3.59 -26.41
N MET A 50 -2.64 -3.95 -27.04
CA MET A 50 -2.05 -5.29 -26.90
C MET A 50 -1.67 -5.59 -25.46
N VAL A 51 -1.06 -4.64 -24.74
CA VAL A 51 -0.76 -4.79 -23.31
C VAL A 51 -2.03 -5.09 -22.51
N TRP A 52 -3.12 -4.37 -22.75
CA TRP A 52 -4.37 -4.61 -22.03
C TRP A 52 -4.94 -6.02 -22.24
N PHE A 53 -4.89 -6.54 -23.47
CA PHE A 53 -5.52 -7.82 -23.81
C PHE A 53 -4.63 -9.05 -23.62
N TYR A 54 -3.30 -8.92 -23.72
CA TYR A 54 -2.40 -10.07 -23.84
C TYR A 54 -1.32 -10.16 -22.75
N THR A 55 -1.44 -9.37 -21.68
CA THR A 55 -0.44 -9.39 -20.60
C THR A 55 -0.40 -10.73 -19.88
N ASP A 56 -1.53 -11.40 -19.67
CA ASP A 56 -1.59 -12.67 -18.95
C ASP A 56 -0.98 -13.82 -19.75
N GLU A 57 -1.25 -13.89 -21.06
CA GLU A 57 -0.66 -14.86 -21.97
C GLU A 57 0.85 -14.62 -22.11
N MET A 58 1.27 -13.36 -22.24
CA MET A 58 2.69 -13.03 -22.26
C MET A 58 3.35 -13.37 -20.92
N ARG A 59 2.66 -13.20 -19.79
CA ARG A 59 3.16 -13.60 -18.47
C ARG A 59 3.37 -15.10 -18.38
N ALA A 60 2.38 -15.90 -18.77
CA ALA A 60 2.51 -17.35 -18.81
C ALA A 60 3.65 -17.82 -19.74
N TRP A 61 3.82 -17.15 -20.88
CA TRP A 61 4.91 -17.44 -21.79
C TRP A 61 6.28 -17.09 -21.18
N VAL A 62 6.46 -15.91 -20.58
CA VAL A 62 7.73 -15.52 -19.94
C VAL A 62 8.04 -16.40 -18.72
N ASP A 63 7.04 -16.81 -17.96
CA ASP A 63 7.18 -17.75 -16.82
C ASP A 63 7.73 -19.11 -17.30
N SER A 64 7.30 -19.58 -18.47
CA SER A 64 7.82 -20.83 -19.05
C SER A 64 9.31 -20.74 -19.46
N GLN A 65 9.82 -19.53 -19.69
CA GLN A 65 11.18 -19.28 -20.18
C GLN A 65 12.13 -18.78 -19.08
N THR A 66 11.60 -18.29 -17.96
CA THR A 66 12.38 -17.60 -16.92
C THR A 66 11.94 -18.06 -15.53
N MET A 67 12.87 -18.05 -14.56
CA MET A 67 12.55 -18.37 -13.15
C MET A 67 12.08 -17.13 -12.37
N LEU A 68 11.60 -16.09 -13.05
CA LEU A 68 11.18 -14.85 -12.41
C LEU A 68 9.75 -15.02 -11.88
N SER A 69 9.53 -14.73 -10.61
CA SER A 69 8.21 -14.78 -9.98
C SER A 69 7.73 -13.39 -9.55
N GLY A 70 6.43 -13.30 -9.24
CA GLY A 70 5.81 -12.11 -8.66
C GLY A 70 5.78 -10.89 -9.57
N LEU A 71 5.99 -9.71 -8.97
CA LEU A 71 5.85 -8.40 -9.63
C LEU A 71 6.84 -8.20 -10.79
N LYS A 72 8.06 -8.73 -10.67
CA LYS A 72 9.12 -8.61 -11.69
C LYS A 72 8.72 -9.25 -13.02
N LEU A 73 8.06 -10.40 -12.94
CA LEU A 73 7.58 -11.14 -14.11
C LEU A 73 6.52 -10.32 -14.86
N HIS A 74 5.57 -9.73 -14.13
CA HIS A 74 4.51 -8.91 -14.72
C HIS A 74 5.08 -7.71 -15.51
N TRP A 75 6.00 -6.95 -14.91
CA TRP A 75 6.63 -5.80 -15.58
C TRP A 75 7.44 -6.20 -16.82
N LEU A 76 8.17 -7.31 -16.74
CA LEU A 76 8.93 -7.83 -17.88
C LEU A 76 8.01 -8.19 -19.04
N SER A 77 6.89 -8.87 -18.77
CA SER A 77 5.90 -9.26 -19.78
C SER A 77 5.24 -8.05 -20.44
N VAL A 78 4.79 -7.07 -19.65
CA VAL A 78 4.22 -5.81 -20.17
C VAL A 78 5.22 -5.10 -21.08
N THR A 79 6.49 -4.99 -20.64
CA THR A 79 7.55 -4.31 -21.41
C THR A 79 7.85 -5.03 -22.71
N LEU A 80 8.01 -6.36 -22.68
CA LEU A 80 8.28 -7.16 -23.88
C LEU A 80 7.14 -7.07 -24.90
N LEU A 81 5.90 -7.14 -24.43
CA LEU A 81 4.71 -7.07 -25.28
C LEU A 81 4.57 -5.69 -25.93
N PHE A 82 4.77 -4.63 -25.15
CA PHE A 82 4.71 -3.26 -25.64
C PHE A 82 5.80 -2.98 -26.70
N VAL A 83 7.06 -3.28 -26.36
CA VAL A 83 8.20 -3.06 -27.27
C VAL A 83 8.09 -3.95 -28.51
N GLY A 84 7.70 -5.21 -28.35
CA GLY A 84 7.49 -6.14 -29.45
C GLY A 84 6.45 -5.62 -30.44
N THR A 85 5.31 -5.13 -29.94
CA THR A 85 4.24 -4.56 -30.78
C THR A 85 4.71 -3.31 -31.53
N LEU A 86 5.47 -2.42 -30.87
CA LEU A 86 6.05 -1.24 -31.51
C LEU A 86 7.03 -1.62 -32.63
N VAL A 87 7.90 -2.61 -32.40
CA VAL A 87 8.87 -3.09 -33.41
C VAL A 87 8.14 -3.70 -34.60
N ILE A 88 7.17 -4.59 -34.38
CA ILE A 88 6.39 -5.23 -35.45
C ILE A 88 5.68 -4.16 -36.28
N THR A 89 5.02 -3.20 -35.63
CA THR A 89 4.30 -2.13 -36.34
C THR A 89 5.25 -1.21 -37.12
N ALA A 90 6.43 -0.90 -36.56
CA ALA A 90 7.46 -0.12 -37.24
C ALA A 90 8.05 -0.84 -38.46
N VAL A 91 8.22 -2.16 -38.40
CA VAL A 91 8.66 -2.97 -39.54
C VAL A 91 7.57 -3.01 -40.62
N PHE A 92 6.33 -3.28 -40.22
CA PHE A 92 5.20 -3.40 -41.12
C PHE A 92 4.90 -2.10 -41.87
N SER A 93 4.92 -0.96 -41.17
CA SER A 93 4.71 0.36 -41.77
C SER A 93 5.79 0.72 -42.80
N ARG A 94 7.07 0.39 -42.51
CA ARG A 94 8.16 0.56 -43.48
C ARG A 94 7.96 -0.31 -44.70
N LEU A 95 7.48 -1.54 -44.51
CA LEU A 95 7.22 -2.48 -45.60
C LEU A 95 6.09 -1.97 -46.50
N ILE A 96 4.97 -1.53 -45.94
CA ILE A 96 3.85 -0.91 -46.69
C ILE A 96 4.36 0.26 -47.53
N ILE A 97 5.14 1.16 -46.92
CA ILE A 97 5.61 2.37 -47.61
C ILE A 97 6.64 2.05 -48.68
N HIS A 98 7.46 1.01 -48.46
CA HIS A 98 8.42 0.55 -49.44
C HIS A 98 7.73 0.13 -50.74
N PHE A 99 6.60 -0.58 -50.64
CA PHE A 99 5.81 -1.06 -51.78
C PHE A 99 4.79 -0.04 -52.30
N SER A 100 4.41 0.97 -51.51
CA SER A 100 3.44 1.97 -51.95
C SER A 100 4.05 2.98 -52.95
N PRO A 101 3.31 3.39 -53.99
CA PRO A 101 3.74 4.44 -54.92
C PRO A 101 3.70 5.86 -54.31
N LEU A 102 3.38 6.01 -53.02
CA LEU A 102 3.18 7.29 -52.31
C LEU A 102 4.49 8.03 -51.97
N ARG A 103 5.56 7.86 -52.77
CA ARG A 103 6.91 8.40 -52.49
C ARG A 103 7.07 9.91 -52.69
N TYR A 104 6.03 10.66 -53.05
CA TYR A 104 6.14 12.10 -53.27
C TYR A 104 6.27 12.87 -51.94
N LYS A 105 7.50 13.27 -51.63
CA LYS A 105 7.84 14.16 -50.50
C LYS A 105 7.49 15.60 -50.83
N SER A 106 6.20 15.92 -50.87
CA SER A 106 5.75 17.32 -50.87
C SER A 106 6.22 18.01 -49.59
N ILE A 107 6.61 19.29 -49.67
CA ILE A 107 6.96 20.12 -48.52
C ILE A 107 5.80 20.11 -47.50
N ALA A 108 4.55 20.12 -47.98
CA ALA A 108 3.36 20.04 -47.13
C ALA A 108 3.32 18.76 -46.27
N SER A 109 3.81 17.63 -46.80
CA SER A 109 3.90 16.36 -46.05
C SER A 109 4.94 16.41 -44.94
N ARG A 110 6.05 17.15 -45.14
CA ARG A 110 7.08 17.33 -44.10
C ARG A 110 6.60 18.24 -42.97
N VAL A 111 5.93 19.34 -43.32
CA VAL A 111 5.34 20.26 -42.32
C VAL A 111 4.27 19.52 -41.51
N SER A 112 3.40 18.74 -42.16
CA SER A 112 2.40 17.94 -41.46
C SER A 112 3.04 16.84 -40.60
N GLY A 113 4.11 16.22 -41.10
CA GLY A 113 4.91 15.25 -40.36
C GLY A 113 5.55 15.84 -39.09
N LEU A 114 5.95 17.11 -39.11
CA LEU A 114 6.44 17.80 -37.92
C LEU A 114 5.36 17.87 -36.84
N GLY A 115 4.13 18.23 -37.19
CA GLY A 115 3.01 18.26 -36.25
C GLY A 115 2.71 16.90 -35.61
N VAL A 116 2.57 15.85 -36.43
CA VAL A 116 2.32 14.48 -35.91
C VAL A 116 3.52 13.97 -35.11
N GLY A 117 4.74 14.30 -35.54
CA GLY A 117 5.97 13.96 -34.83
C GLY A 117 6.06 14.61 -33.45
N THR A 118 5.68 15.87 -33.32
CA THR A 118 5.61 16.58 -32.02
C THR A 118 4.58 15.93 -31.10
N LEU A 119 3.39 15.59 -31.62
CA LEU A 119 2.35 14.89 -30.85
C LEU A 119 2.88 13.55 -30.32
N TYR A 120 3.47 12.74 -31.20
CA TYR A 120 4.08 11.46 -30.84
C TYR A 120 5.19 11.64 -29.78
N GLY A 121 6.09 12.61 -29.98
CA GLY A 121 7.16 12.91 -29.01
C GLY A 121 6.63 13.35 -27.64
N SER A 122 5.50 14.05 -27.61
CA SER A 122 4.83 14.45 -26.37
C SER A 122 4.23 13.26 -25.62
N MET A 123 3.65 12.29 -26.35
CA MET A 123 3.16 11.05 -25.74
C MET A 123 4.31 10.22 -25.18
N VAL A 124 5.42 10.08 -25.91
CA VAL A 124 6.62 9.39 -25.42
C VAL A 124 7.20 10.09 -24.18
N MET A 125 7.19 11.43 -24.14
CA MET A 125 7.59 12.19 -22.96
C MET A 125 6.71 11.87 -21.75
N LEU A 126 5.39 11.86 -21.90
CA LEU A 126 4.46 11.51 -20.81
C LEU A 126 4.70 10.09 -20.28
N ILE A 127 4.86 9.12 -21.18
CA ILE A 127 5.19 7.73 -20.81
C ILE A 127 6.53 7.68 -20.07
N THR A 128 7.53 8.44 -20.52
CA THR A 128 8.85 8.49 -19.89
C THR A 128 8.78 9.05 -18.48
N VAL A 129 8.07 10.17 -18.28
CA VAL A 129 7.88 10.80 -16.97
C VAL A 129 7.14 9.85 -16.02
N TRP A 130 6.06 9.24 -16.49
CA TRP A 130 5.31 8.26 -15.72
C TRP A 130 6.19 7.08 -15.30
N PHE A 131 7.02 6.57 -16.20
CA PHE A 131 7.94 5.48 -15.91
C PHE A 131 9.04 5.87 -14.91
N ILE A 132 9.58 7.10 -14.99
CA ILE A 132 10.55 7.60 -14.00
C ILE A 132 9.91 7.71 -12.62
N LEU A 133 8.70 8.26 -12.53
CA LEU A 133 7.97 8.33 -11.25
C LEU A 133 7.75 6.93 -10.67
N LEU A 134 7.40 5.97 -11.53
CA LEU A 134 7.22 4.59 -11.12
C LEU A 134 8.53 3.93 -10.66
N LEU A 135 9.67 4.25 -11.30
CA LEU A 135 10.98 3.78 -10.84
C LEU A 135 11.39 4.38 -9.49
N ILE A 136 11.04 5.64 -9.24
CA ILE A 136 11.27 6.30 -7.94
C ILE A 136 10.43 5.60 -6.87
N GLU A 137 9.15 5.32 -7.16
CA GLU A 137 8.25 4.59 -6.26
C GLU A 137 8.72 3.16 -5.98
N MET A 138 9.35 2.50 -6.97
CA MET A 138 9.91 1.15 -6.81
C MET A 138 11.24 1.11 -6.07
N GLN A 139 11.86 2.24 -5.72
CA GLN A 139 13.01 2.20 -4.84
C GLN A 139 12.51 1.80 -3.44
N PRO A 140 12.98 0.67 -2.87
CA PRO A 140 12.62 0.33 -1.51
C PRO A 140 13.03 1.51 -0.64
N MET A 141 12.06 2.13 0.02
CA MET A 141 12.32 3.21 0.97
C MET A 141 13.35 2.64 1.95
N ASP A 142 14.58 3.18 1.97
CA ASP A 142 15.66 2.66 2.81
C ASP A 142 15.18 2.69 4.27
N THR A 143 14.72 1.55 4.76
CA THR A 143 14.26 1.29 6.13
C THR A 143 15.38 1.51 7.16
N GLN A 144 16.59 1.84 6.72
CA GLN A 144 17.73 2.15 7.56
C GLN A 144 17.54 3.39 8.43
N LEU A 145 16.74 4.38 8.03
CA LEU A 145 16.48 5.56 8.88
C LEU A 145 15.48 5.25 10.02
N ALA A 146 14.61 4.25 9.86
CA ALA A 146 13.77 3.76 10.95
C ALA A 146 14.61 2.94 11.95
N TYR A 147 15.60 2.19 11.48
CA TYR A 147 16.47 1.36 12.33
C TYR A 147 17.46 2.16 13.18
N SER A 148 17.96 3.32 12.70
CA SER A 148 18.94 4.12 13.47
C SER A 148 18.34 4.85 14.67
N ASN A 149 17.03 5.13 14.67
CA ASN A 149 16.37 5.77 15.81
C ASN A 149 16.06 4.75 16.93
N ILE A 150 15.75 3.51 16.57
CA ILE A 150 15.47 2.43 17.55
C ILE A 150 16.73 2.05 18.34
N HIS A 151 17.92 2.05 17.71
CA HIS A 151 19.17 1.68 18.40
C HIS A 151 19.62 2.69 19.47
N ASN A 152 19.18 3.95 19.40
CA ASN A 152 19.51 4.96 20.39
C ASN A 152 18.58 4.93 21.63
N GLU A 153 17.35 4.41 21.51
CA GLU A 153 16.44 4.28 22.67
C GLU A 153 16.74 3.05 23.53
N THR A 154 17.24 1.95 22.95
CA THR A 154 17.60 0.75 23.71
C THR A 154 18.77 0.98 24.69
N GLN A 155 19.65 1.94 24.42
CA GLN A 155 20.72 2.30 25.37
C GLN A 155 20.20 3.09 26.57
N LEU A 156 19.14 3.90 26.41
CA LEU A 156 18.54 4.66 27.51
C LEU A 156 17.71 3.75 28.45
N HIS A 157 17.06 2.71 27.92
CA HIS A 157 16.24 1.79 28.71
C HIS A 157 17.05 0.80 29.59
N ASN A 158 18.26 0.46 29.17
CA ASN A 158 19.14 -0.43 29.95
C ASN A 158 19.74 0.25 31.20
N GLU A 159 19.81 1.59 31.26
CA GLU A 159 20.18 2.31 32.48
C GLU A 159 19.03 2.41 33.50
N ILE A 160 17.77 2.37 33.05
CA ILE A 160 16.59 2.51 33.93
C ILE A 160 16.25 1.18 34.62
N ASN A 161 16.38 0.04 33.92
CA ASN A 161 16.01 -1.27 34.46
C ASN A 161 17.03 -1.86 35.46
N ALA A 162 18.23 -1.29 35.58
CA ALA A 162 19.21 -1.75 36.56
C ALA A 162 18.88 -1.37 38.02
N ASN A 163 17.85 -0.53 38.25
CA ASN A 163 17.54 0.07 39.55
C ASN A 163 16.13 -0.21 40.10
N TYR A 164 15.33 -1.09 39.47
CA TYR A 164 13.97 -1.38 39.96
C TYR A 164 13.92 -2.68 40.77
N GLU A 165 14.00 -2.58 42.09
CA GLU A 165 13.70 -3.68 43.00
C GLU A 165 12.18 -3.90 43.05
N ILE A 166 11.75 -5.10 42.66
CA ILE A 166 10.34 -5.52 42.63
C ILE A 166 9.81 -5.63 44.08
N PRO A 167 8.77 -4.88 44.49
CA PRO A 167 8.18 -5.01 45.81
C PRO A 167 7.38 -6.33 45.96
N PRO A 168 7.29 -6.88 47.19
CA PRO A 168 6.69 -8.18 47.45
C PRO A 168 5.17 -8.25 47.17
N GLN A 169 4.78 -9.38 46.60
CA GLN A 169 3.56 -9.64 45.82
C GLN A 169 2.23 -9.77 46.60
N ASN A 170 2.07 -9.17 47.79
CA ASN A 170 0.96 -9.54 48.69
C ASN A 170 -0.21 -8.54 48.83
N GLU A 171 -0.26 -7.41 48.10
CA GLU A 171 -1.31 -6.38 48.29
C GLU A 171 -2.24 -6.11 47.08
N THR A 172 -2.10 -6.81 45.95
CA THR A 172 -2.82 -6.43 44.71
C THR A 172 -4.19 -7.08 44.50
N THR A 173 -4.74 -7.84 45.45
CA THR A 173 -6.00 -8.57 45.21
C THR A 173 -7.25 -7.67 45.24
N GLU A 174 -7.20 -6.49 45.87
CA GLU A 174 -8.40 -5.64 46.04
C GLU A 174 -8.57 -4.55 44.96
N LEU A 175 -7.50 -4.16 44.24
CA LEU A 175 -7.55 -3.10 43.23
C LEU A 175 -7.97 -3.59 41.82
N VAL A 176 -7.89 -4.90 41.56
CA VAL A 176 -8.14 -5.51 40.24
C VAL A 176 -9.64 -5.61 39.91
N ASN A 177 -10.53 -5.56 40.90
CA ASN A 177 -11.97 -5.70 40.68
C ASN A 177 -12.67 -4.42 40.15
N THR A 178 -11.99 -3.28 40.10
CA THR A 178 -12.58 -2.01 39.64
C THR A 178 -12.24 -1.63 38.18
N HIS A 179 -11.29 -2.32 37.53
CA HIS A 179 -10.86 -2.04 36.15
C HIS A 179 -11.23 -3.13 35.12
N GLN A 180 -11.84 -4.23 35.54
CA GLN A 180 -12.27 -5.32 34.65
C GLN A 180 -13.59 -5.02 33.90
N ARG A 181 -13.63 -4.06 32.96
CA ARG A 181 -14.59 -4.07 31.80
C ARG A 181 -14.10 -3.19 30.64
N MET A 182 -12.82 -3.26 30.25
CA MET A 182 -12.37 -2.48 29.08
C MET A 182 -12.85 -3.09 27.74
N PHE A 183 -13.34 -4.33 27.70
CA PHE A 183 -13.96 -4.89 26.50
C PHE A 183 -15.31 -5.53 26.83
N PRO A 184 -16.43 -4.77 26.78
CA PRO A 184 -17.75 -5.36 26.69
C PRO A 184 -17.74 -6.40 25.56
N LYS A 185 -18.36 -7.56 25.78
CA LYS A 185 -18.49 -8.63 24.74
C LYS A 185 -19.06 -8.08 23.42
N ASP A 186 -19.74 -6.93 23.50
CA ASP A 186 -20.39 -6.21 22.41
C ASP A 186 -19.39 -5.42 21.54
N VAL A 187 -18.33 -4.83 22.11
CA VAL A 187 -17.23 -4.16 21.36
C VAL A 187 -16.48 -5.17 20.49
N VAL A 188 -16.28 -6.34 21.07
CA VAL A 188 -15.60 -7.47 20.48
C VAL A 188 -16.42 -8.08 19.32
N LEU A 189 -17.76 -8.03 19.41
CA LEU A 189 -18.68 -8.38 18.32
C LEU A 189 -18.76 -7.29 17.23
N LEU A 190 -18.59 -6.02 17.60
CA LEU A 190 -18.48 -4.86 16.71
C LEU A 190 -17.22 -4.98 15.83
N ALA A 191 -16.05 -5.16 16.46
CA ALA A 191 -14.76 -5.36 15.77
C ALA A 191 -14.79 -6.54 14.79
N LYS A 192 -15.52 -7.61 15.10
CA LYS A 192 -15.71 -8.79 14.23
C LYS A 192 -16.39 -8.46 12.88
N LYS A 193 -17.06 -7.31 12.75
CA LYS A 193 -18.03 -7.05 11.66
C LYS A 193 -17.88 -5.70 10.96
N LEU A 194 -17.15 -4.77 11.56
CA LEU A 194 -16.88 -3.44 11.00
C LEU A 194 -15.67 -3.39 10.06
N VAL A 195 -14.81 -4.40 10.07
CA VAL A 195 -13.52 -4.29 9.38
C VAL A 195 -13.67 -4.19 7.86
N ASN A 196 -14.81 -4.55 7.26
CA ASN A 196 -14.98 -4.52 5.80
C ASN A 196 -15.31 -3.12 5.22
N PRO A 197 -16.25 -2.33 5.79
CA PRO A 197 -16.65 -1.06 5.15
C PRO A 197 -15.82 0.18 5.54
N VAL A 198 -15.25 0.19 6.74
CA VAL A 198 -14.49 1.33 7.32
C VAL A 198 -13.21 1.64 6.53
N LEU A 199 -12.72 0.64 5.80
CA LEU A 199 -11.45 0.65 5.07
C LEU A 199 -11.42 1.63 3.88
N THR A 200 -12.57 2.00 3.32
CA THR A 200 -12.59 2.85 2.10
C THR A 200 -12.33 4.34 2.38
N GLY A 201 -12.61 4.83 3.58
CA GLY A 201 -12.27 6.20 4.00
C GLY A 201 -10.90 6.31 4.71
N TRP A 202 -10.34 5.19 5.17
CA TRP A 202 -8.97 5.07 5.71
C TRP A 202 -7.87 5.47 4.70
N LEU A 203 -8.22 5.51 3.41
CA LEU A 203 -7.35 5.38 2.25
C LEU A 203 -6.58 6.63 1.79
N SER A 204 -6.96 7.83 2.25
CA SER A 204 -6.50 9.07 1.60
C SER A 204 -5.48 9.91 2.37
N GLN A 205 -5.02 9.53 3.58
CA GLN A 205 -4.29 10.48 4.44
C GLN A 205 -3.14 9.94 5.35
N SER A 206 -2.58 8.73 5.20
CA SER A 206 -1.49 8.25 6.10
C SER A 206 -0.07 8.47 5.55
N GLU A 207 0.70 9.36 6.19
CA GLU A 207 2.14 9.60 5.88
C GLU A 207 3.13 8.79 6.75
N ASP A 208 2.72 8.25 7.91
CA ASP A 208 3.62 7.47 8.79
C ASP A 208 3.31 5.96 8.78
N VAL A 209 4.29 5.15 9.23
CA VAL A 209 4.48 3.68 9.40
C VAL A 209 3.26 2.73 9.33
N GLN A 210 2.04 3.25 9.46
CA GLN A 210 0.78 2.58 9.14
C GLN A 210 0.51 2.47 7.63
N ALA A 211 1.15 3.29 6.77
CA ALA A 211 0.93 3.26 5.31
C ALA A 211 1.10 1.87 4.67
N PRO A 212 2.09 1.05 5.05
CA PRO A 212 2.25 -0.30 4.52
C PRO A 212 1.10 -1.24 4.93
N LEU A 213 0.69 -1.24 6.20
CA LEU A 213 -0.45 -2.05 6.67
C LEU A 213 -1.78 -1.62 6.00
N VAL A 214 -1.96 -0.31 5.82
CA VAL A 214 -3.13 0.27 5.13
C VAL A 214 -3.12 -0.13 3.65
N ALA A 215 -1.99 -0.01 2.95
CA ALA A 215 -1.85 -0.38 1.55
C ALA A 215 -2.20 -1.86 1.32
N VAL A 216 -1.76 -2.72 2.23
CA VAL A 216 -2.04 -4.14 2.19
C VAL A 216 -3.51 -4.47 2.45
N MET A 217 -4.13 -3.81 3.44
CA MET A 217 -5.58 -3.95 3.68
C MET A 217 -6.42 -3.51 2.48
N VAL A 218 -5.90 -2.61 1.67
CA VAL A 218 -6.56 -2.07 0.48
C VAL A 218 -6.40 -2.99 -0.72
N GLU A 219 -5.18 -3.51 -0.93
CA GLU A 219 -4.95 -4.47 -1.99
C GLU A 219 -5.70 -5.77 -1.75
N GLN A 220 -5.79 -6.22 -0.49
CA GLN A 220 -6.33 -7.55 -0.14
C GLN A 220 -7.24 -7.53 1.09
N PRO A 221 -8.37 -6.78 1.08
CA PRO A 221 -9.24 -6.64 2.25
C PRO A 221 -9.76 -7.97 2.77
N GLN A 222 -10.09 -8.91 1.88
CA GLN A 222 -10.57 -10.24 2.28
C GLN A 222 -9.49 -11.09 2.95
N ALA A 223 -8.24 -11.02 2.49
CA ALA A 223 -7.14 -11.79 3.06
C ALA A 223 -6.77 -11.25 4.45
N THR A 224 -6.64 -9.93 4.59
CA THR A 224 -6.36 -9.30 5.89
C THR A 224 -7.48 -9.59 6.89
N LEU A 225 -8.75 -9.48 6.47
CA LEU A 225 -9.91 -9.85 7.28
C LEU A 225 -9.87 -11.33 7.71
N GLY A 226 -9.48 -12.21 6.80
CA GLY A 226 -9.32 -13.64 7.06
C GLY A 226 -8.30 -13.88 8.17
N ALA A 227 -7.10 -13.29 8.03
CA ALA A 227 -6.01 -13.42 8.99
C ALA A 227 -6.38 -12.85 10.37
N PHE A 228 -6.95 -11.64 10.43
CA PHE A 228 -7.45 -11.07 11.69
C PHE A 228 -8.55 -11.91 12.32
N ARG A 229 -9.46 -12.47 11.52
CA ARG A 229 -10.52 -13.35 12.02
C ARG A 229 -9.96 -14.66 12.56
N GLY A 230 -8.86 -15.16 11.99
CA GLY A 230 -8.09 -16.28 12.53
C GLY A 230 -7.60 -15.95 13.94
N LEU A 231 -6.80 -14.90 14.05
CA LEU A 231 -6.23 -14.44 15.32
C LEU A 231 -7.28 -14.15 16.40
N TYR A 232 -8.35 -13.46 16.04
CA TYR A 232 -9.41 -13.09 16.96
C TYR A 232 -10.19 -14.30 17.53
N LYS A 233 -10.26 -15.41 16.79
CA LYS A 233 -10.91 -16.64 17.27
C LYS A 233 -10.06 -17.41 18.28
N GLU A 234 -8.77 -17.07 18.41
CA GLU A 234 -7.87 -17.74 19.34
C GLU A 234 -8.26 -17.42 20.79
N PRO A 235 -8.41 -18.43 21.67
CA PRO A 235 -8.67 -18.20 23.09
C PRO A 235 -7.62 -17.28 23.73
N MET A 236 -6.36 -17.41 23.31
CA MET A 236 -5.24 -16.59 23.79
C MET A 236 -5.38 -15.12 23.44
N PHE A 237 -6.05 -14.76 22.33
CA PHE A 237 -6.27 -13.37 21.98
C PHE A 237 -7.14 -12.67 23.03
N SER A 238 -8.20 -13.34 23.49
CA SER A 238 -9.05 -12.81 24.56
C SER A 238 -8.30 -12.71 25.89
N VAL A 239 -7.41 -13.65 26.20
CA VAL A 239 -6.60 -13.57 27.43
C VAL A 239 -5.67 -12.37 27.36
N PHE A 240 -4.94 -12.22 26.25
CA PHE A 240 -4.03 -11.11 25.98
C PHE A 240 -4.73 -9.74 26.07
N MET A 241 -5.86 -9.56 25.37
CA MET A 241 -6.56 -8.27 25.36
C MET A 241 -7.16 -7.87 26.71
N ASN A 242 -7.34 -8.82 27.64
CA ASN A 242 -7.88 -8.55 28.98
C ASN A 242 -6.83 -8.64 30.08
N ASP A 243 -5.56 -8.88 29.75
CA ASP A 243 -4.49 -8.93 30.74
C ASP A 243 -4.06 -7.50 31.14
N PRO A 244 -4.09 -7.14 32.44
CA PRO A 244 -3.75 -5.79 32.89
C PRO A 244 -2.31 -5.37 32.53
N TYR A 245 -1.36 -6.30 32.53
CA TYR A 245 0.03 -6.00 32.23
C TYR A 245 0.24 -5.79 30.72
N SER A 246 -0.34 -6.63 29.86
CA SER A 246 -0.39 -6.39 28.41
C SER A 246 -1.03 -5.03 28.09
N GLN A 247 -2.13 -4.68 28.78
CA GLN A 247 -2.82 -3.40 28.59
C GLN A 247 -1.96 -2.20 29.00
N GLU A 248 -1.21 -2.30 30.10
CA GLU A 248 -0.26 -1.26 30.52
C GLU A 248 0.87 -1.08 29.49
N LEU A 249 1.44 -2.17 28.99
CA LEU A 249 2.46 -2.14 27.95
C LEU A 249 1.93 -1.51 26.66
N MET A 250 0.72 -1.88 26.22
CA MET A 250 0.07 -1.27 25.06
C MET A 250 -0.27 0.20 25.29
N ALA A 251 -0.81 0.56 26.46
CA ALA A 251 -1.13 1.95 26.81
C ALA A 251 0.13 2.84 26.73
N ASN A 252 1.27 2.34 27.20
CA ASN A 252 2.54 3.05 27.19
C ASN A 252 3.33 2.92 25.88
N SER A 253 2.77 2.28 24.85
CA SER A 253 3.47 1.98 23.58
C SER A 253 4.79 1.21 23.76
N ASN A 254 4.92 0.42 24.83
CA ASN A 254 6.15 -0.31 25.15
C ASN A 254 6.25 -1.59 24.32
N LEU A 255 6.70 -1.45 23.06
CA LEU A 255 6.83 -2.54 22.10
C LEU A 255 7.73 -3.66 22.61
N ASP A 256 8.93 -3.32 23.10
CA ASP A 256 9.90 -4.29 23.60
C ASP A 256 9.36 -5.06 24.81
N GLY A 257 8.70 -4.36 25.74
CA GLY A 257 8.05 -4.99 26.89
C GLY A 257 6.95 -5.96 26.46
N LEU A 258 6.12 -5.56 25.49
CA LEU A 258 5.06 -6.40 24.94
C LEU A 258 5.63 -7.65 24.26
N MET A 259 6.67 -7.50 23.43
CA MET A 259 7.35 -8.61 22.76
C MET A 259 8.00 -9.58 23.74
N ASN A 260 8.45 -9.09 24.89
CA ASN A 260 9.03 -9.90 25.96
C ASN A 260 8.01 -10.50 26.93
N GLU A 261 6.73 -10.20 26.76
CA GLU A 261 5.68 -10.74 27.60
C GLU A 261 5.36 -12.21 27.25
N ALA A 262 5.19 -13.05 28.28
CA ALA A 262 4.86 -14.46 28.07
C ALA A 262 3.49 -14.66 27.37
N ILE A 263 2.50 -13.84 27.68
CA ILE A 263 1.16 -13.93 27.08
C ILE A 263 1.22 -13.56 25.61
N TYR A 264 1.93 -12.47 25.26
CA TYR A 264 2.14 -12.08 23.88
C TYR A 264 2.90 -13.15 23.08
N ARG A 265 3.99 -13.72 23.60
CA ARG A 265 4.72 -14.81 22.91
C ARG A 265 3.86 -16.03 22.62
N ASN A 266 2.98 -16.38 23.55
CA ASN A 266 2.03 -17.48 23.33
C ASN A 266 0.98 -17.14 22.27
N LEU A 267 0.51 -15.89 22.25
CA LEU A 267 -0.39 -15.40 21.21
C LEU A 267 0.30 -15.35 19.84
N SER A 268 1.52 -14.82 19.76
CA SER A 268 2.26 -14.71 18.51
C SER A 268 2.64 -16.07 17.93
N ALA A 269 2.78 -17.11 18.77
CA ALA A 269 3.00 -18.49 18.33
C ALA A 269 1.70 -19.23 17.91
N SER A 270 0.52 -18.60 17.99
CA SER A 270 -0.74 -19.22 17.56
C SER A 270 -0.88 -19.28 16.04
N GLU A 271 -1.69 -20.21 15.52
CA GLU A 271 -1.93 -20.37 14.08
C GLU A 271 -2.52 -19.09 13.47
N GLY A 272 -3.48 -18.46 14.15
CA GLY A 272 -4.05 -17.19 13.71
C GLY A 272 -3.03 -16.04 13.64
N ALA A 273 -2.05 -16.01 14.54
CA ALA A 273 -0.96 -15.04 14.51
C ALA A 273 0.04 -15.33 13.38
N ASP A 274 0.35 -16.61 13.15
CA ASP A 274 1.22 -17.03 12.04
C ASP A 274 0.64 -16.63 10.69
N GLN A 275 -0.65 -16.83 10.46
CA GLN A 275 -1.31 -16.37 9.23
C GLN A 275 -1.16 -14.86 9.02
N LEU A 276 -1.31 -14.08 10.09
CA LEU A 276 -1.17 -12.62 10.02
C LEU A 276 0.29 -12.18 9.80
N LYS A 277 1.25 -12.90 10.42
CA LYS A 277 2.69 -12.66 10.22
C LYS A 277 3.15 -13.00 8.81
N THR A 278 2.79 -14.19 8.30
CA THR A 278 3.06 -14.57 6.90
C THR A 278 2.47 -13.56 5.94
N PHE A 279 1.24 -13.09 6.22
CA PHE A 279 0.62 -12.04 5.42
C PHE A 279 1.41 -10.73 5.46
N PHE A 280 1.97 -10.32 6.61
CA PHE A 280 2.82 -9.13 6.71
C PHE A 280 4.18 -9.30 6.02
N GLU A 281 4.77 -10.49 6.09
CA GLU A 281 6.04 -10.84 5.44
C GLU A 281 5.90 -10.86 3.91
N GLU A 282 4.83 -11.45 3.38
CA GLU A 282 4.52 -11.48 1.93
C GLU A 282 4.39 -10.08 1.34
N GLN A 283 4.00 -9.12 2.18
CA GLN A 283 3.77 -7.73 1.81
C GLN A 283 4.95 -6.82 2.13
N ALA A 284 6.09 -7.40 2.54
CA ALA A 284 7.32 -6.68 2.87
C ALA A 284 7.13 -5.57 3.93
N LEU A 285 6.25 -5.79 4.92
CA LEU A 285 5.96 -4.83 6.00
C LEU A 285 7.05 -4.80 7.09
N GLY A 286 8.07 -5.65 6.99
CA GLY A 286 9.20 -5.72 7.91
C GLY A 286 9.79 -7.12 7.96
N ASP A 287 11.05 -7.22 8.41
CA ASP A 287 11.76 -8.51 8.53
C ASP A 287 11.36 -9.28 9.81
N ASP A 288 10.66 -8.64 10.75
CA ASP A 288 10.18 -9.25 11.99
C ASP A 288 8.66 -9.18 12.09
N GLY A 289 7.97 -10.24 11.63
CA GLY A 289 6.53 -10.36 11.73
C GLY A 289 6.00 -10.23 13.17
N ASN A 290 6.77 -10.62 14.20
CA ASN A 290 6.34 -10.46 15.59
C ASN A 290 6.37 -9.00 16.03
N ALA A 291 7.34 -8.20 15.58
CA ALA A 291 7.36 -6.78 15.88
C ALA A 291 6.18 -6.06 15.20
N VAL A 292 5.91 -6.39 13.93
CA VAL A 292 4.76 -5.81 13.19
C VAL A 292 3.43 -6.19 13.85
N LEU A 293 3.29 -7.45 14.29
CA LEU A 293 2.11 -7.91 15.02
C LEU A 293 1.92 -7.15 16.35
N ALA A 294 2.98 -6.98 17.14
CA ALA A 294 2.93 -6.28 18.41
C ALA A 294 2.54 -4.80 18.21
N GLN A 295 3.16 -4.13 17.24
CA GLN A 295 2.84 -2.76 16.88
C GLN A 295 1.38 -2.61 16.42
N THR A 296 0.87 -3.59 15.68
CA THR A 296 -0.53 -3.65 15.25
C THR A 296 -1.47 -3.74 16.45
N MET A 297 -1.12 -4.54 17.46
CA MET A 297 -1.91 -4.66 18.70
C MET A 297 -1.94 -3.37 19.51
N ILE A 298 -0.77 -2.71 19.69
CA ILE A 298 -0.67 -1.42 20.36
C ILE A 298 -1.57 -0.39 19.67
N THR A 299 -1.45 -0.29 18.35
CA THR A 299 -2.24 0.63 17.53
C THR A 299 -3.74 0.35 17.66
N PHE A 300 -4.13 -0.93 17.62
CA PHE A 300 -5.53 -1.32 17.78
C PHE A 300 -6.06 -0.99 19.17
N TYR A 301 -5.26 -1.20 20.21
CA TYR A 301 -5.61 -0.90 21.59
C TYR A 301 -5.90 0.59 21.80
N HIS A 302 -5.01 1.49 21.36
CA HIS A 302 -5.23 2.94 21.47
C HIS A 302 -6.47 3.40 20.71
N LYS A 303 -6.66 2.89 19.49
CA LYS A 303 -7.84 3.24 18.67
C LYS A 303 -9.14 2.83 19.36
N ILE A 304 -9.20 1.64 19.95
CA ILE A 304 -10.38 1.24 20.73
C ILE A 304 -10.54 2.11 21.97
N GLY A 305 -9.46 2.41 22.70
CA GLY A 305 -9.51 3.28 23.86
C GLY A 305 -10.09 4.66 23.53
N TYR A 306 -9.65 5.26 22.42
CA TYR A 306 -10.20 6.52 21.92
C TYR A 306 -11.69 6.41 21.59
N LEU A 307 -12.10 5.38 20.83
CA LEU A 307 -13.50 5.19 20.47
C LEU A 307 -14.38 4.96 21.70
N GLN A 308 -13.92 4.19 22.67
CA GLN A 308 -14.68 3.94 23.90
C GLN A 308 -14.91 5.21 24.73
N ALA A 309 -13.98 6.16 24.67
CA ALA A 309 -14.12 7.46 25.30
C ALA A 309 -15.10 8.38 24.56
N ASP A 310 -15.42 8.11 23.30
CA ASP A 310 -16.34 8.93 22.50
C ASP A 310 -17.82 8.66 22.88
N PRO A 311 -18.57 9.68 23.35
CA PRO A 311 -19.99 9.55 23.66
C PRO A 311 -20.85 9.09 22.47
N LYS A 312 -20.51 9.50 21.25
CA LYS A 312 -21.23 9.07 20.04
C LYS A 312 -21.03 7.59 19.78
N PHE A 313 -19.81 7.08 19.94
CA PHE A 313 -19.55 5.66 19.82
C PHE A 313 -20.38 4.84 20.82
N GLN A 314 -20.52 5.33 22.06
CA GLN A 314 -21.39 4.70 23.06
C GLN A 314 -22.88 4.72 22.66
N GLN A 315 -23.34 5.78 21.99
CA GLN A 315 -24.70 5.85 21.44
C GLN A 315 -24.90 4.86 20.28
N LEU A 316 -23.96 4.80 19.34
CA LEU A 316 -24.03 3.87 18.21
C LEU A 316 -23.97 2.41 18.66
N GLN A 317 -23.23 2.10 19.71
CA GLN A 317 -23.25 0.76 20.30
C GLN A 317 -24.62 0.34 20.83
N GLN A 318 -25.46 1.30 21.25
CA GLN A 318 -26.80 1.05 21.76
C GLN A 318 -27.86 1.01 20.66
N ASP A 319 -27.50 1.28 19.40
CA ASP A 319 -28.42 1.24 18.27
C ASP A 319 -28.86 -0.21 17.97
N PRO A 320 -30.15 -0.55 18.18
CA PRO A 320 -30.65 -1.90 17.96
C PRO A 320 -30.62 -2.31 16.48
N GLU A 321 -30.75 -1.36 15.54
CA GLU A 321 -30.71 -1.63 14.11
C GLU A 321 -29.28 -2.01 13.70
N LEU A 322 -28.30 -1.19 14.08
CA LEU A 322 -26.89 -1.49 13.84
C LEU A 322 -26.50 -2.84 14.44
N GLN A 323 -26.93 -3.13 15.67
CA GLN A 323 -26.69 -4.44 16.29
C GLN A 323 -27.33 -5.60 15.52
N SER A 324 -28.53 -5.43 14.96
CA SER A 324 -29.20 -6.46 14.15
C SER A 324 -28.45 -6.69 12.85
N LEU A 325 -28.14 -5.63 12.12
CA LEU A 325 -27.39 -5.69 10.87
C LEU A 325 -26.00 -6.32 11.05
N LEU A 326 -25.32 -5.93 12.13
CA LEU A 326 -24.10 -6.61 12.55
C LEU A 326 -24.43 -8.08 12.77
N LYS A 327 -25.34 -8.47 13.69
CA LYS A 327 -25.70 -9.87 13.97
C LYS A 327 -25.95 -10.71 12.72
N GLU A 328 -26.73 -10.19 11.78
CA GLU A 328 -27.11 -10.81 10.51
C GLU A 328 -25.93 -10.93 9.53
N GLY A 329 -24.98 -9.99 9.57
CA GLY A 329 -23.80 -10.00 8.70
C GLY A 329 -24.12 -9.61 7.26
N ASP A 330 -25.23 -8.91 7.02
CA ASP A 330 -25.57 -8.34 5.73
C ASP A 330 -24.71 -7.10 5.46
N LEU A 331 -23.61 -7.31 4.73
CA LEU A 331 -22.66 -6.25 4.39
C LEU A 331 -23.30 -5.13 3.57
N TRP A 332 -24.27 -5.43 2.71
CA TRP A 332 -24.92 -4.41 1.87
C TRP A 332 -25.87 -3.56 2.69
N ALA A 333 -26.59 -4.15 3.63
CA ALA A 333 -27.41 -3.40 4.56
C ALA A 333 -26.57 -2.56 5.53
N LEU A 334 -25.42 -3.09 6.00
CA LEU A 334 -24.47 -2.34 6.83
C LEU A 334 -23.92 -1.12 6.10
N LEU A 335 -23.48 -1.27 4.84
CA LEU A 335 -22.93 -0.17 4.03
C LEU A 335 -23.93 0.98 3.79
N ASN A 336 -25.23 0.68 3.84
CA ASN A 336 -26.30 1.66 3.63
C ASN A 336 -26.89 2.21 4.94
N ASN A 337 -26.42 1.74 6.11
CA ASN A 337 -26.92 2.19 7.39
C ASN A 337 -26.14 3.43 7.87
N ASP A 338 -26.86 4.49 8.23
CA ASP A 338 -26.26 5.78 8.61
C ASP A 338 -25.39 5.65 9.88
N SER A 339 -25.87 4.90 10.88
CA SER A 339 -25.12 4.63 12.12
C SER A 339 -23.82 3.88 11.85
N PHE A 340 -23.85 2.93 10.92
CA PHE A 340 -22.65 2.23 10.48
C PHE A 340 -21.66 3.20 9.80
N ASN A 341 -22.13 4.08 8.92
CA ASN A 341 -21.30 5.06 8.22
C ASN A 341 -20.70 6.10 9.19
N GLU A 342 -21.45 6.54 10.21
CA GLU A 342 -20.95 7.42 11.27
C GLU A 342 -19.85 6.72 12.09
N LEU A 343 -20.06 5.43 12.42
CA LEU A 343 -19.06 4.63 13.12
C LEU A 343 -17.78 4.45 12.30
N ALA A 344 -17.93 4.24 10.99
CA ALA A 344 -16.81 4.17 10.06
C ALA A 344 -16.03 5.49 10.01
N GLY A 345 -16.73 6.62 9.98
CA GLY A 345 -16.14 7.95 10.09
C GLY A 345 -15.31 8.12 11.36
N MET A 346 -15.85 7.75 12.52
CA MET A 346 -15.12 7.85 13.79
C MET A 346 -13.86 6.97 13.83
N LEU A 347 -13.90 5.78 13.24
CA LEU A 347 -12.72 4.92 13.11
C LEU A 347 -11.63 5.49 12.20
N ILE A 348 -12.00 6.32 11.22
CA ILE A 348 -11.06 7.05 10.36
C ILE A 348 -10.47 8.23 11.14
N ASP A 349 -11.31 8.99 11.85
CA ASP A 349 -10.93 10.22 12.57
C ASP A 349 -10.08 9.96 13.81
N ALA A 350 -10.25 8.80 14.46
CA ALA A 350 -9.47 8.35 15.62
C ALA A 350 -7.95 8.25 15.38
N LYS A 351 -7.49 8.48 14.14
CA LYS A 351 -6.07 8.52 13.77
C LYS A 351 -5.34 9.79 14.20
N ASN A 352 -6.05 10.90 14.44
CA ASN A 352 -5.44 12.20 14.75
C ASN A 352 -5.17 12.43 16.25
N HIS A 353 -5.32 11.39 17.07
CA HIS A 353 -5.19 11.40 18.53
C HIS A 353 -4.31 10.26 18.98
#